data_AF-A0A358EIW5-F1
#
_entry.id   AF-A0A358EIW5-F1
#
_cell.length_a   1.000
_cell.length_b   1.000
_cell.length_c   1.000
_cell.angle_alpha   90.00
_cell.angle_beta   90.00
_cell.angle_gamma   90.00
#
_symmetry.space_group_name_H-M   'P 1'
#
loop_
_entity.id
_entity.type
_entity.pdbx_description
1 polymer ?
#
loop_
_entity_poly.entity_id
_entity_poly.type
_entity_poly.pdbx_seq_one_letter_code
_entity_poly.pdbx_strand_id
1 'polypeptide(L)'
;MSFGGYRLKQKNRHPVFQYQIAGLRVTDYPEPQGGSMPSIIRHLEIQGNGEVYYLAASGKNITEKNGFYSFSDSMLQVGFPDKENLKPIIRENAGRQELLLKIELDGRVAFKQHYRWNVDYIMKNHTHGHQK
;
A
#
# COMPACT_ATOMS: atom_id res chain seq x y z
N MET A 1 18.47 -7.22 -5.85
CA MET A 1 17.51 -6.32 -6.53
C MET A 1 18.27 -5.51 -7.57
N SER A 2 17.66 -5.23 -8.72
CA SER A 2 18.24 -4.34 -9.75
C SER A 2 17.21 -3.30 -10.17
N PHE A 3 17.59 -2.02 -10.17
CA PHE A 3 16.73 -0.92 -10.62
C PHE A 3 16.87 -0.74 -12.13
N GLY A 4 15.75 -0.78 -12.85
CA GLY A 4 15.69 -0.65 -14.31
C GLY A 4 15.43 0.77 -14.80
N GLY A 5 15.39 1.76 -13.90
CA GLY A 5 15.06 3.14 -14.22
C GLY A 5 13.57 3.46 -14.09
N TYR A 6 13.18 4.59 -14.66
CA TYR A 6 11.78 5.03 -14.72
C TYR A 6 11.46 5.62 -16.09
N ARG A 7 10.18 5.60 -16.44
CA ARG A 7 9.62 6.30 -17.61
C ARG A 7 8.48 7.21 -17.16
N LEU A 8 8.18 8.24 -17.93
CA LEU A 8 7.05 9.12 -17.63
C LEU A 8 5.78 8.60 -18.33
N LYS A 9 4.67 8.55 -17.61
CA LYS A 9 3.34 8.27 -18.19
C LYS A 9 2.96 9.42 -19.12
N GLN A 10 2.54 9.12 -20.34
CA GLN A 10 2.40 10.14 -21.40
C GLN A 10 1.45 11.30 -21.03
N LYS A 11 0.32 10.99 -20.38
CA LYS A 11 -0.73 11.98 -20.11
C LYS A 11 -0.40 12.96 -18.97
N ASN A 12 0.09 12.44 -17.85
CA ASN A 12 0.24 13.20 -16.59
C ASN A 12 1.70 13.25 -16.10
N ARG A 13 2.63 12.70 -16.89
CA ARG A 13 4.08 12.73 -16.61
C ARG A 13 4.45 12.11 -15.25
N HIS A 14 3.60 11.26 -14.67
CA HIS A 14 3.94 10.55 -13.44
C HIS A 14 5.03 9.51 -13.71
N PRO A 15 6.02 9.35 -12.82
CA PRO A 15 7.06 8.35 -12.99
C PRO A 15 6.48 6.95 -12.82
N VAL A 16 6.87 6.06 -13.72
CA VAL A 16 6.61 4.63 -13.67
C VAL A 16 7.94 3.93 -13.51
N PHE A 17 8.15 3.36 -12.32
CA PHE A 17 9.38 2.70 -11.94
C PHE A 17 9.37 1.25 -12.39
N GLN A 18 10.53 0.76 -12.81
CA GLN A 18 10.74 -0.63 -13.21
C GLN A 18 11.93 -1.19 -12.46
N TYR A 19 11.79 -2.37 -11.89
CA TYR A 19 12.88 -3.05 -11.19
C TYR A 19 12.72 -4.57 -11.22
N GLN A 20 13.81 -5.27 -10.94
CA GLN A 20 13.86 -6.72 -10.84
C GLN A 20 14.27 -7.16 -9.43
N ILE A 21 13.56 -8.16 -8.90
CA ILE A 21 13.85 -8.75 -7.59
C ILE A 21 13.54 -10.24 -7.64
N ALA A 22 14.49 -11.08 -7.23
CA ALA A 22 14.34 -12.54 -7.20
C ALA A 22 13.80 -13.15 -8.53
N GLY A 23 14.26 -12.65 -9.68
CA GLY A 23 13.81 -13.10 -11.00
C GLY A 23 12.45 -12.54 -11.46
N LEU A 24 11.76 -11.77 -10.61
CA LEU A 24 10.49 -11.12 -10.91
C LEU A 24 10.72 -9.73 -11.49
N ARG A 25 9.87 -9.32 -12.43
CA ARG A 25 9.83 -7.95 -12.94
C ARG A 25 8.69 -7.21 -12.27
N VAL A 26 8.98 -6.03 -11.74
CA VAL A 26 8.00 -5.20 -11.05
C VAL A 26 7.88 -3.87 -11.77
N THR A 27 6.64 -3.47 -12.03
CA THR A 27 6.28 -2.10 -12.42
C THR A 27 5.51 -1.47 -11.27
N ASP A 28 5.92 -0.28 -10.87
CA ASP A 28 5.37 0.42 -9.71
C ASP A 28 5.21 1.90 -10.01
N TYR A 29 4.06 2.47 -9.66
CA TYR A 29 3.87 3.91 -9.71
C TYR A 29 2.80 4.41 -8.74
N PRO A 30 3.03 5.58 -8.12
CA PRO A 30 2.01 6.28 -7.37
C PRO A 30 1.08 7.07 -8.31
N GLU A 31 -0.20 7.08 -7.97
CA GLU A 31 -1.22 7.92 -8.59
C GLU A 31 -1.87 8.79 -7.50
N PRO A 32 -1.55 10.10 -7.44
CA PRO A 32 -2.17 11.00 -6.49
C PRO A 32 -3.66 11.16 -6.80
N GLN A 33 -4.46 11.17 -5.74
CA GLN A 33 -5.88 11.48 -5.79
C GLN A 33 -6.08 12.85 -5.12
N GLY A 34 -6.51 13.83 -5.91
CA GLY A 34 -6.83 15.17 -5.40
C GLY A 34 -8.18 15.24 -4.68
N GLY A 35 -8.51 16.41 -4.15
CA GLY A 35 -9.77 16.67 -3.44
C GLY A 35 -9.55 17.17 -2.01
N SER A 36 -10.64 17.29 -1.24
CA SER A 36 -10.62 17.74 0.16
C SER A 36 -9.91 16.75 1.11
N MET A 37 -9.88 15.47 0.73
CA MET A 37 -9.16 14.41 1.45
C MET A 37 -8.17 13.74 0.48
N PRO A 38 -7.00 14.35 0.24
CA PRO A 38 -6.04 13.83 -0.72
C PRO A 38 -5.54 12.46 -0.27
N SER A 39 -5.31 11.58 -1.25
CA SER A 39 -4.85 10.21 -1.02
C SER A 39 -3.89 9.77 -2.13
N ILE A 40 -3.28 8.61 -1.97
CA ILE A 40 -2.39 8.02 -2.98
C ILE A 40 -2.85 6.62 -3.29
N ILE A 41 -2.95 6.28 -4.57
CA ILE A 41 -3.12 4.91 -5.04
C ILE A 41 -1.79 4.47 -5.64
N ARG A 42 -1.14 3.49 -5.01
CA ARG A 42 0.05 2.85 -5.59
C ARG A 42 -0.40 1.69 -6.47
N HIS A 43 -0.01 1.72 -7.74
CA HIS A 43 -0.26 0.64 -8.69
C HIS A 43 0.97 -0.24 -8.76
N LEU A 44 0.80 -1.52 -8.45
CA LEU A 44 1.84 -2.52 -8.56
C LEU A 44 1.47 -3.56 -9.60
N GLU A 45 2.45 -3.94 -10.40
CA GLU A 45 2.37 -5.06 -11.30
C GLU A 45 3.62 -5.90 -11.16
N ILE A 46 3.43 -7.20 -10.95
CA ILE A 46 4.49 -8.18 -10.79
C ILE A 46 4.32 -9.20 -11.91
N GLN A 47 5.39 -9.42 -12.67
CA GLN A 47 5.48 -10.44 -13.70
C GLN A 47 6.51 -11.49 -13.31
N GLY A 48 6.14 -12.75 -13.48
CA GLY A 48 6.92 -13.91 -13.06
C GLY A 48 6.01 -15.07 -12.65
N ASN A 49 6.61 -16.11 -12.07
CA ASN A 49 5.91 -17.30 -11.59
C ASN A 49 6.34 -17.62 -10.16
N GLY A 50 5.45 -18.27 -9.39
CA GLY A 50 5.70 -18.74 -8.04
C GLY A 50 5.00 -17.92 -6.95
N GLU A 51 5.33 -18.22 -5.69
CA GLU A 51 4.69 -17.59 -4.53
C GLU A 51 5.55 -16.43 -4.01
N VAL A 52 4.92 -15.27 -3.74
CA VAL A 52 5.59 -14.13 -3.13
C VAL A 52 4.79 -13.51 -2.00
N TYR A 53 5.50 -12.96 -1.02
CA TYR A 53 4.91 -12.15 0.05
C TYR A 53 5.24 -10.68 -0.18
N TYR A 54 4.22 -9.85 -0.30
CA TYR A 54 4.35 -8.40 -0.39
C TYR A 54 4.06 -7.77 0.97
N LEU A 55 5.07 -7.12 1.58
CA LEU A 55 4.89 -6.32 2.78
C LEU A 55 4.21 -5.00 2.44
N ALA A 56 2.91 -4.92 2.75
CA ALA A 56 2.08 -3.76 2.48
C ALA A 56 2.30 -2.62 3.48
N ALA A 57 2.48 -2.94 4.76
CA ALA A 57 2.71 -1.97 5.82
C ALA A 57 3.22 -2.65 7.11
N SER A 58 3.78 -1.86 8.03
CA SER A 58 4.11 -2.30 9.38
C SER A 58 3.82 -1.21 10.41
N GLY A 59 3.24 -1.57 11.55
CA GLY A 59 2.81 -0.65 12.60
C GLY A 59 2.49 -1.36 13.91
N LYS A 60 1.90 -0.62 14.85
CA LYS A 60 1.39 -1.15 16.12
C LYS A 60 -0.11 -1.36 16.03
N ASN A 61 -0.62 -2.50 16.52
CA ASN A 61 -2.05 -2.78 16.64
C ASN A 61 -2.83 -2.52 15.34
N ILE A 62 -2.52 -3.28 14.29
CA ILE A 62 -3.20 -3.29 13.01
C ILE A 62 -4.63 -3.78 13.20
N THR A 63 -5.60 -2.97 12.81
CA THR A 63 -7.02 -3.34 12.81
C THR A 63 -7.62 -3.13 11.43
N GLU A 64 -8.50 -4.05 11.01
CA GLU A 64 -9.18 -4.02 9.71
C GLU A 64 -10.61 -3.49 9.88
N LYS A 65 -11.02 -2.60 8.97
CA LYS A 65 -12.39 -2.12 8.84
C LYS A 65 -12.69 -1.79 7.38
N ASN A 66 -13.65 -2.48 6.79
CA ASN A 66 -14.12 -2.27 5.42
C ASN A 66 -12.98 -2.32 4.37
N GLY A 67 -12.06 -3.28 4.50
CA GLY A 67 -10.94 -3.45 3.56
C GLY A 67 -9.79 -2.44 3.71
N PHE A 68 -9.81 -1.64 4.78
CA PHE A 68 -8.73 -0.75 5.17
C PHE A 68 -8.16 -1.12 6.54
N TYR A 69 -6.85 -0.97 6.66
CA TYR A 69 -6.05 -1.31 7.82
C TYR A 69 -5.56 -0.03 8.49
N SER A 70 -5.85 0.10 9.79
CA SER A 70 -5.43 1.20 10.65
C SER A 70 -4.32 0.74 11.57
N PHE A 71 -3.48 1.68 12.00
CA PHE A 71 -2.38 1.43 12.92
C PHE A 71 -2.48 2.41 14.08
N SER A 72 -2.26 1.94 15.31
CA SER A 72 -2.32 2.78 16.52
C SER A 72 -1.20 3.82 16.62
N ASP A 73 -0.17 3.70 15.76
CA ASP A 73 0.97 4.61 15.68
C ASP A 73 1.05 5.38 14.35
N SER A 74 -0.05 5.44 13.58
CA SER A 74 -0.04 6.10 12.26
C SER A 74 -1.32 6.90 11.97
N MET A 75 -1.11 8.08 11.36
CA MET A 75 -2.18 8.88 10.76
C MET A 75 -2.64 8.34 9.40
N LEU A 76 -2.02 7.28 8.88
CA LEU A 76 -2.37 6.68 7.59
C LEU A 76 -3.10 5.36 7.77
N GLN A 77 -4.03 5.09 6.86
CA GLN A 77 -4.61 3.78 6.60
C GLN A 77 -4.11 3.28 5.26
N VAL A 78 -3.94 1.96 5.15
CA VAL A 78 -3.70 1.29 3.88
C VAL A 78 -4.86 0.37 3.53
N GLY A 79 -5.20 0.23 2.26
CA GLY A 79 -6.32 -0.62 1.87
C GLY A 79 -6.16 -1.26 0.50
N PHE A 80 -6.96 -2.30 0.28
CA PHE A 80 -7.05 -3.04 -0.97
C PHE A 80 -8.50 -3.15 -1.45
N PRO A 81 -9.26 -2.05 -1.53
CA PRO A 81 -10.70 -2.08 -1.79
C PRO A 81 -11.06 -2.65 -3.17
N ASP A 82 -10.14 -2.58 -4.13
CA ASP A 82 -10.37 -2.98 -5.52
C ASP A 82 -10.10 -4.46 -5.81
N LYS A 83 -9.88 -5.30 -4.78
CA LYS A 83 -9.55 -6.72 -4.98
C LYS A 83 -10.22 -7.67 -4.00
N GLU A 84 -11.10 -8.51 -4.55
CA GLU A 84 -11.76 -9.59 -3.82
C GLU A 84 -10.83 -10.76 -3.47
N ASN A 85 -9.72 -10.93 -4.21
CA ASN A 85 -8.85 -12.13 -4.12
C ASN A 85 -7.50 -11.89 -3.44
N LEU A 86 -7.22 -10.69 -2.92
CA LEU A 86 -6.07 -10.50 -2.05
C LEU A 86 -6.48 -10.84 -0.62
N LYS A 87 -5.72 -11.70 0.04
CA LYS A 87 -5.93 -12.06 1.44
C LYS A 87 -4.81 -11.47 2.29
N PRO A 88 -5.00 -10.29 2.89
CA PRO A 88 -4.00 -9.72 3.76
C PRO A 88 -3.87 -10.55 5.04
N ILE A 89 -2.64 -10.78 5.46
CA ILE A 89 -2.27 -11.53 6.66
C ILE A 89 -1.56 -10.56 7.59
N ILE A 90 -1.95 -10.55 8.85
CA ILE A 90 -1.25 -9.81 9.90
C ILE A 90 -0.36 -10.80 10.65
N ARG A 91 0.93 -10.48 10.81
CA ARG A 91 1.84 -11.25 11.65
C ARG A 91 2.63 -10.35 12.60
N GLU A 92 3.05 -10.92 13.72
CA GLU A 92 4.00 -10.28 14.62
C GLU A 92 5.44 -10.46 14.10
N ASN A 93 6.23 -9.40 14.14
CA ASN A 93 7.65 -9.40 13.84
C ASN A 93 8.38 -8.35 14.68
N ALA A 94 9.33 -8.77 15.52
CA ALA A 94 10.20 -7.90 16.32
C ALA A 94 9.46 -6.77 17.08
N GLY A 95 8.31 -7.07 17.69
CA GLY A 95 7.52 -6.11 18.47
C GLY A 95 6.67 -5.15 17.64
N ARG A 96 6.51 -5.41 16.34
CA ARG A 96 5.58 -4.72 15.44
C ARG A 96 4.70 -5.75 14.73
N GLN A 97 3.58 -5.28 14.20
CA GLN A 97 2.77 -6.06 13.27
C GLN A 97 3.11 -5.70 11.83
N GLU A 98 3.07 -6.70 10.97
CA GLU A 98 3.27 -6.58 9.52
C GLU A 98 2.00 -7.01 8.80
N LEU A 99 1.55 -6.17 7.86
CA LEU A 99 0.48 -6.49 6.92
C LEU A 99 1.09 -7.04 5.64
N LEU A 100 0.87 -8.32 5.37
CA LEU A 100 1.42 -9.02 4.21
C LEU A 100 0.32 -9.41 3.24
N LEU A 101 0.61 -9.37 1.94
CA LEU A 101 -0.20 -10.01 0.92
C LEU A 101 0.54 -11.25 0.44
N LYS A 102 -0.11 -12.41 0.54
CA LYS A 102 0.33 -13.61 -0.17
C LYS A 102 -0.16 -13.52 -1.61
N ILE A 103 0.75 -13.59 -2.57
CA ILE A 103 0.46 -13.46 -4.00
C ILE A 103 1.01 -14.70 -4.71
N GLU A 104 0.10 -15.47 -5.30
CA GLU A 104 0.43 -16.50 -6.26
C GLU A 104 0.61 -15.87 -7.63
N LEU A 105 1.79 -16.05 -8.24
CA LEU A 105 2.11 -15.53 -9.56
C LEU A 105 2.06 -16.68 -10.58
N ASP A 106 1.21 -16.48 -11.59
CA ASP A 106 1.18 -17.26 -12.82
C ASP A 106 1.21 -16.27 -14.00
N GLY A 107 2.40 -15.97 -14.49
CA GLY A 107 2.67 -14.95 -15.50
C GLY A 107 2.63 -13.51 -14.99
N ARG A 108 1.48 -13.01 -14.53
CA ARG A 108 1.30 -11.59 -14.13
C ARG A 108 0.18 -11.37 -13.13
N VAL A 109 0.46 -10.55 -12.11
CA VAL A 109 -0.54 -9.99 -11.19
C VAL A 109 -0.38 -8.48 -11.12
N ALA A 110 -1.49 -7.75 -11.25
CA ALA A 110 -1.54 -6.31 -10.99
C ALA A 110 -2.52 -6.00 -9.87
N PHE A 111 -2.16 -5.13 -8.92
CA PHE A 111 -3.03 -4.71 -7.82
C PHE A 111 -2.76 -3.27 -7.41
N LYS A 112 -3.69 -2.72 -6.63
CA LYS A 112 -3.63 -1.35 -6.13
C LYS A 112 -3.58 -1.37 -4.61
N GLN A 113 -2.69 -0.58 -4.05
CA GLN A 113 -2.68 -0.27 -2.63
C GLN A 113 -3.10 1.19 -2.45
N HIS A 114 -4.15 1.40 -1.66
CA HIS A 114 -4.67 2.72 -1.34
C HIS A 114 -4.04 3.19 -0.04
N TYR A 115 -3.59 4.45 -0.01
CA TYR A 115 -3.09 5.14 1.16
C TYR A 115 -4.00 6.35 1.41
N ARG A 116 -4.66 6.39 2.56
CA ARG A 116 -5.54 7.51 2.94
C ARG A 116 -5.31 7.92 4.38
N TRP A 117 -5.81 9.10 4.75
CA TRP A 117 -5.75 9.57 6.12
C TRP A 117 -6.71 8.80 7.04
N ASN A 118 -6.24 8.46 8.24
CA ASN A 118 -7.03 7.93 9.33
C ASN A 118 -7.70 9.10 10.07
N VAL A 119 -8.81 9.60 9.55
CA VAL A 119 -9.48 10.79 10.11
C VAL A 119 -9.84 10.57 11.59
N ASP A 120 -10.32 9.39 11.97
CA ASP A 120 -10.66 9.06 13.36
C ASP A 120 -9.45 9.21 14.29
N TYR A 121 -8.29 8.70 13.88
CA TYR A 121 -7.04 8.86 14.62
C TYR A 121 -6.60 10.33 14.70
N ILE A 122 -6.69 11.06 13.59
CA ILE A 122 -6.28 12.47 13.53
C ILE A 122 -7.15 13.31 14.46
N MET A 123 -8.47 13.12 14.42
CA MET A 123 -9.40 13.84 15.29
C MET A 123 -9.17 13.49 16.78
N LYS A 124 -8.85 12.23 17.09
CA LYS A 124 -8.58 11.83 18.47
C LYS A 124 -7.29 12.41 19.05
N ASN A 125 -6.22 12.50 18.25
CA ASN A 125 -4.87 12.77 18.75
C ASN A 125 -4.31 14.16 18.37
N HIS A 126 -4.89 14.82 17.36
CA HIS A 126 -4.32 16.03 16.77
C HIS A 126 -5.28 17.21 16.66
N THR A 127 -6.59 17.02 16.78
CA THR A 127 -7.49 18.15 17.03
C THR A 127 -7.59 18.42 18.52
N HIS A 128 -6.63 19.18 19.04
CA HIS A 128 -6.83 19.94 20.26
C HIS A 128 -7.71 21.13 19.89
N GLY A 129 -9.02 20.98 20.03
CA GLY A 129 -9.89 22.15 20.10
C GLY A 129 -9.37 23.03 21.24
N HIS A 130 -9.12 24.30 20.93
CA HIS A 130 -9.04 25.36 21.92
C HIS A 130 -10.16 25.14 22.94
N GLN A 131 -9.83 24.64 24.12
CA GLN A 131 -10.72 24.79 25.26
C GLN A 131 -10.79 26.29 25.49
N LYS A 132 -11.93 26.88 25.10
CA LYS A 132 -12.35 28.19 25.57
C LYS A 132 -12.72 28.08 27.05
#